data_AF-A0A351SB74-F1
#
_entry.id   AF-A0A351SB74-F1
#
_cell.length_a   1.000
_cell.length_b   1.000
_cell.length_c   1.000
_cell.angle_alpha   90.00
_cell.angle_beta   90.00
_cell.angle_gamma   90.00
#
_symmetry.space_group_name_H-M   'P 1'
#
loop_
_entity.id
_entity.type
_entity.pdbx_description
1 polymer ?
#
loop_
_entity_poly.entity_id
_entity_poly.type
_entity_poly.pdbx_seq_one_letter_code
_entity_poly.pdbx_strand_id
1 'polypeptide(L)'
;MKKFLCVLTAWCALSAPQILIAAGDPEAGKQKILVCNSCHGEDGNSIAPNFPNLAGQGEKYTFKQLQDFKSSLRIDPTMNGMVLPLSDQDMADIAAYYAQQPPKPAAADEAKVALGQSIYRGGITAAGIPACASCHGPAGRGNPAAA
;
A
#
# COMPACT_ATOMS: atom_id res chain seq x y z
N MET A 1 35.63 -55.91 15.44
CA MET A 1 34.31 -55.37 15.86
C MET A 1 34.55 -53.92 16.24
N LYS A 2 34.05 -52.84 15.61
CA LYS A 2 32.93 -52.57 14.72
C LYS A 2 33.40 -51.50 13.71
N LYS A 3 33.10 -51.68 12.42
CA LYS A 3 33.39 -50.70 11.36
C LYS A 3 32.29 -49.63 11.40
N PHE A 4 32.62 -48.38 11.72
CA PHE A 4 31.70 -47.26 11.59
C PHE A 4 31.71 -46.76 10.14
N LEU A 5 30.63 -47.04 9.42
CA LEU A 5 30.38 -46.58 8.07
C LEU A 5 29.81 -45.15 8.16
N CYS A 6 30.64 -44.14 7.85
CA CYS A 6 30.20 -42.75 7.73
C CYS A 6 29.45 -42.59 6.40
N VAL A 7 28.11 -42.59 6.45
CA VAL A 7 27.26 -42.29 5.31
C VAL A 7 27.17 -40.76 5.17
N LEU A 8 27.94 -40.20 4.23
CA LEU A 8 27.85 -38.81 3.82
C LEU A 8 26.59 -38.62 2.96
N THR A 9 25.46 -38.28 3.58
CA THR A 9 24.29 -37.77 2.86
C THR A 9 24.59 -36.32 2.42
N ALA A 10 24.94 -36.14 1.15
CA ALA A 10 25.04 -34.83 0.54
C ALA A 10 23.64 -34.22 0.41
N TRP A 11 23.31 -33.34 1.35
CA TRP A 11 22.07 -32.55 1.33
C TRP A 11 22.26 -31.40 0.34
N CYS A 12 21.83 -31.59 -0.90
CA CYS A 12 21.77 -30.52 -1.88
C CYS A 12 20.60 -29.62 -1.49
N ALA A 13 20.89 -28.48 -0.85
CA ALA A 13 19.91 -27.46 -0.55
C ALA A 13 19.44 -26.83 -1.87
N LEU A 14 18.21 -27.14 -2.30
CA LEU A 14 17.55 -26.39 -3.36
C LEU A 14 17.25 -24.99 -2.81
N SER A 15 18.13 -24.04 -3.10
CA SER A 15 17.86 -22.62 -2.94
C SER A 15 16.78 -22.24 -3.95
N ALA A 16 15.54 -22.08 -3.49
CA ALA A 16 14.51 -21.46 -4.33
C ALA A 16 14.99 -20.05 -4.71
N PRO A 17 14.89 -19.63 -5.98
CA PRO A 17 15.20 -18.27 -6.36
C PRO A 17 14.21 -17.35 -5.65
N GLN A 18 14.69 -16.61 -4.66
CA GLN A 18 13.94 -15.50 -4.11
C GLN A 18 13.92 -14.43 -5.20
N ILE A 19 12.76 -14.21 -5.81
CA ILE A 19 12.54 -13.04 -6.66
C ILE A 19 12.71 -11.83 -5.73
N LEU A 20 13.90 -11.24 -5.78
CA LEU A 20 14.22 -10.03 -5.05
C LEU A 20 13.54 -8.89 -5.82
N ILE A 21 12.30 -8.54 -5.44
CA ILE A 21 11.74 -7.25 -5.86
C ILE A 21 12.63 -6.20 -5.21
N ALA A 22 13.35 -5.43 -6.02
CA ALA A 22 14.15 -4.32 -5.53
C ALA A 22 13.21 -3.31 -4.85
N ALA A 23 13.67 -2.65 -3.79
CA ALA A 23 12.93 -1.55 -3.19
C ALA A 23 12.56 -0.51 -4.27
N GLY A 24 11.41 0.14 -4.13
CA GLY A 24 10.97 1.12 -5.11
C GLY A 24 11.91 2.33 -5.17
N ASP A 25 12.18 2.82 -6.39
CA ASP A 25 12.91 4.06 -6.62
C ASP A 25 11.92 5.22 -6.82
N PRO A 26 11.84 6.19 -5.88
CA PRO A 26 10.91 7.31 -5.98
C PRO A 26 11.21 8.25 -7.16
N GLU A 27 12.48 8.40 -7.57
CA GLU A 27 12.85 9.25 -8.72
C GLU A 27 12.44 8.59 -10.04
N ALA A 28 12.61 7.27 -10.14
CA ALA A 28 12.06 6.50 -11.26
C ALA A 28 10.52 6.54 -11.27
N GLY A 29 9.88 6.45 -10.10
CA GLY A 29 8.43 6.52 -9.93
C GLY A 29 7.86 7.85 -10.41
N LYS A 30 8.54 8.96 -10.09
CA LYS A 30 8.18 10.31 -10.56
C LYS A 30 8.07 10.42 -12.08
N GLN A 31 8.86 9.66 -12.84
CA GLN A 31 8.80 9.67 -14.31
C GLN A 31 7.62 8.88 -14.87
N LYS A 32 6.96 8.05 -14.05
CA LYS A 32 5.91 7.09 -14.46
C LYS A 32 4.49 7.55 -14.10
N ILE A 33 4.35 8.60 -13.30
CA ILE A 33 3.08 9.07 -12.75
C ILE A 33 2.35 10.10 -13.62
N LEU A 34 2.85 10.43 -14.81
CA LEU A 34 2.28 11.48 -15.66
C LEU A 34 0.77 11.29 -15.91
N VAL A 35 0.34 10.05 -16.19
CA VAL A 35 -1.08 9.72 -16.39
C VAL A 35 -1.86 9.66 -15.07
N CYS A 36 -1.21 9.27 -13.97
CA CYS A 36 -1.82 9.15 -12.65
C CYS A 36 -2.25 10.53 -12.11
N ASN A 37 -1.44 11.56 -12.39
CA ASN A 37 -1.64 12.91 -11.92
C ASN A 37 -2.95 13.54 -12.39
N SER A 38 -3.45 13.16 -13.57
CA SER A 38 -4.69 13.71 -14.12
C SER A 38 -5.92 13.41 -13.24
N CYS A 39 -5.87 12.35 -12.44
CA CYS A 39 -6.95 11.99 -11.51
C CYS A 39 -6.54 12.15 -10.04
N HIS A 40 -5.31 11.78 -9.69
CA HIS A 40 -4.83 11.75 -8.31
C HIS A 40 -4.12 13.04 -7.86
N GLY A 41 -3.95 14.02 -8.76
CA GLY A 41 -3.23 15.27 -8.50
C GLY A 41 -1.73 15.13 -8.75
N GLU A 42 -1.05 16.24 -9.08
CA GLU A 42 0.37 16.26 -9.42
C GLU A 42 1.30 15.76 -8.31
N ASP A 43 0.90 15.99 -7.07
CA ASP A 43 1.60 15.53 -5.86
C ASP A 43 0.85 14.39 -5.15
N GLY A 44 -0.14 13.77 -5.79
CA GLY A 44 -0.99 12.74 -5.20
C GLY A 44 -2.08 13.26 -4.26
N ASN A 45 -2.31 14.58 -4.18
CA ASN A 45 -3.48 15.15 -3.53
C ASN A 45 -4.53 15.53 -4.59
N SER A 46 -5.58 14.73 -4.73
CA SER A 46 -6.63 14.96 -5.70
C SER A 46 -7.49 16.16 -5.34
N ILE A 47 -7.87 16.93 -6.35
CA ILE A 47 -8.84 18.03 -6.25
C ILE A 47 -10.29 17.55 -6.38
N ALA A 48 -10.49 16.33 -6.91
CA ALA A 48 -11.81 15.77 -7.13
C ALA A 48 -12.14 14.74 -6.04
N PRO A 49 -13.31 14.82 -5.38
CA PRO A 49 -13.61 13.98 -4.22
C PRO A 49 -13.76 12.48 -4.55
N ASN A 50 -13.95 12.14 -5.83
CA ASN A 50 -14.14 10.76 -6.26
C ASN A 50 -12.83 10.02 -6.54
N PHE A 51 -11.70 10.75 -6.64
CA PHE A 51 -10.39 10.14 -6.82
C PHE A 51 -9.63 10.16 -5.49
N PRO A 52 -9.09 9.02 -5.03
CA PRO A 52 -8.42 8.96 -3.74
C PRO A 52 -7.09 9.72 -3.78
N ASN A 53 -6.72 10.31 -2.65
CA ASN A 53 -5.38 10.83 -2.42
C ASN A 53 -4.38 9.66 -2.31
N LEU A 54 -3.26 9.79 -3.01
CA LEU A 54 -2.13 8.86 -2.95
C LEU A 54 -0.97 9.42 -2.11
N ALA A 55 -0.92 10.75 -1.93
CA ALA A 55 0.13 11.41 -1.18
C ALA A 55 0.23 10.88 0.26
N GLY A 56 1.43 10.45 0.66
CA GLY A 56 1.72 9.96 1.99
C GLY A 56 1.08 8.60 2.32
N GLN A 57 0.51 7.91 1.33
CA GLN A 57 0.01 6.57 1.50
C GLN A 57 1.17 5.57 1.65
N GLY A 58 1.00 4.54 2.47
CA GLY A 58 2.05 3.55 2.71
C GLY A 58 2.50 2.86 1.42
N GLU A 59 3.82 2.70 1.26
CA GLU A 59 4.42 2.11 0.06
C GLU A 59 3.89 0.69 -0.20
N LYS A 60 3.92 -0.21 0.80
CA LYS A 60 3.40 -1.58 0.61
C LYS A 60 1.91 -1.61 0.30
N TYR A 61 1.13 -0.71 0.90
CA TYR A 61 -0.30 -0.62 0.62
C TYR A 61 -0.53 -0.23 -0.84
N THR A 62 0.11 0.84 -1.31
CA THR A 62 -0.03 1.33 -2.68
C THR A 62 0.42 0.27 -3.69
N PHE A 63 1.59 -0.35 -3.46
CA PHE A 63 2.08 -1.45 -4.29
C PHE A 63 1.07 -2.61 -4.35
N LYS A 64 0.57 -3.07 -3.21
CA LYS A 64 -0.45 -4.12 -3.14
C LYS A 64 -1.72 -3.73 -3.90
N GLN A 65 -2.19 -2.48 -3.76
CA GLN A 65 -3.40 -2.05 -4.47
C GLN A 65 -3.20 -2.04 -5.99
N LEU A 66 -2.05 -1.61 -6.48
CA LEU A 66 -1.72 -1.67 -7.91
C LEU A 66 -1.70 -3.13 -8.41
N GLN A 67 -1.11 -4.05 -7.63
CA GLN A 67 -1.16 -5.49 -7.93
C GLN A 67 -2.60 -6.04 -7.92
N ASP A 68 -3.40 -5.70 -6.91
CA ASP A 68 -4.79 -6.15 -6.79
C ASP A 68 -5.62 -5.66 -8.00
N PHE A 69 -5.41 -4.43 -8.47
CA PHE A 69 -6.03 -3.93 -9.70
C PHE A 69 -5.51 -4.69 -10.93
N LYS A 70 -4.21 -4.94 -11.03
CA LYS A 70 -3.65 -5.62 -12.19
C LYS A 70 -4.14 -7.07 -12.32
N SER A 71 -4.32 -7.76 -11.19
CA SER A 71 -4.84 -9.12 -11.14
C SER A 71 -6.37 -9.20 -11.08
N SER A 72 -7.07 -8.06 -11.11
CA SER A 72 -8.53 -7.97 -10.96
C SER A 72 -9.08 -8.52 -9.63
N LEU A 73 -8.24 -8.60 -8.58
CA LEU A 73 -8.72 -8.84 -7.19
C LEU A 73 -9.43 -7.60 -6.65
N ARG A 74 -9.05 -6.42 -7.14
CA ARG A 74 -9.78 -5.18 -7.00
C ARG A 74 -10.24 -4.73 -8.37
N ILE A 75 -11.52 -4.43 -8.51
CA ILE A 75 -12.14 -4.10 -9.79
C ILE A 75 -12.54 -2.63 -9.79
N ASP A 76 -11.95 -1.88 -10.70
CA ASP A 76 -12.32 -0.54 -11.15
C ASP A 76 -11.87 -0.43 -12.61
N PRO A 77 -12.78 -0.41 -13.60
CA PRO A 77 -12.41 -0.53 -15.01
C PRO A 77 -11.36 0.48 -15.47
N THR A 78 -11.38 1.68 -14.90
CA THR A 78 -10.39 2.73 -15.19
C THR A 78 -9.02 2.30 -14.67
N MET A 79 -8.90 2.02 -13.37
CA MET A 79 -7.62 1.64 -12.76
C MET A 79 -7.10 0.31 -13.26
N ASN A 80 -7.97 -0.69 -13.50
CA ASN A 80 -7.58 -1.95 -14.11
C ASN A 80 -6.86 -1.69 -15.43
N GLY A 81 -7.43 -0.85 -16.32
CA GLY A 81 -6.80 -0.47 -17.59
C GLY A 81 -5.49 0.29 -17.43
N MET A 82 -5.41 1.21 -16.44
CA MET A 82 -4.21 2.01 -16.18
C MET A 82 -3.01 1.18 -15.72
N VAL A 83 -3.22 0.12 -14.93
CA VAL A 83 -2.13 -0.66 -14.34
C VAL A 83 -1.67 -1.85 -15.20
N LEU A 84 -2.43 -2.23 -16.23
CA LEU A 84 -2.07 -3.32 -17.15
C LEU A 84 -0.62 -3.24 -17.69
N PRO A 85 -0.16 -2.08 -18.21
CA PRO A 85 1.19 -1.99 -18.80
C PRO A 85 2.32 -1.93 -17.76
N LEU A 86 2.02 -1.71 -16.48
CA LEU A 86 3.04 -1.51 -15.44
C LEU A 86 3.73 -2.82 -15.05
N SER A 87 5.05 -2.87 -15.03
CA SER A 87 5.78 -3.98 -14.40
C SER A 87 5.66 -3.95 -12.87
N ASP A 88 6.04 -5.02 -12.19
CA ASP A 88 6.12 -5.01 -10.72
C ASP A 88 7.08 -3.93 -10.22
N GLN A 89 8.20 -3.70 -10.92
CA GLN A 89 9.12 -2.64 -10.55
C GLN A 89 8.51 -1.25 -10.75
N ASP A 90 7.75 -1.03 -11.84
CA ASP A 90 7.05 0.26 -12.04
C ASP A 90 6.05 0.53 -10.91
N MET A 91 5.31 -0.50 -10.49
CA MET A 91 4.38 -0.37 -9.37
C MET A 91 5.09 -0.08 -8.05
N ALA A 92 6.26 -0.70 -7.80
CA ALA A 92 7.07 -0.44 -6.61
C ALA A 92 7.62 0.99 -6.61
N ASP A 93 8.17 1.46 -7.73
CA ASP A 93 8.69 2.82 -7.89
C ASP A 93 7.59 3.89 -7.70
N ILE A 94 6.41 3.68 -8.30
CA ILE A 94 5.25 4.57 -8.15
C ILE A 94 4.79 4.62 -6.69
N ALA A 95 4.76 3.46 -6.01
CA ALA A 95 4.39 3.39 -4.61
C ALA A 95 5.38 4.15 -3.70
N ALA A 96 6.68 3.99 -3.95
CA ALA A 96 7.74 4.70 -3.23
C ALA A 96 7.64 6.21 -3.44
N TYR A 97 7.36 6.67 -4.67
CA TYR A 97 7.18 8.09 -4.97
C TYR A 97 6.02 8.70 -4.17
N TYR A 98 4.83 8.08 -4.21
CA TYR A 98 3.65 8.63 -3.53
C TYR A 98 3.76 8.59 -2.00
N ALA A 99 4.43 7.59 -1.44
CA ALA A 99 4.68 7.49 0.00
C ALA A 99 5.49 8.67 0.56
N GLN A 100 6.33 9.31 -0.27
CA GLN A 100 7.14 10.47 0.13
C GLN A 100 6.42 11.81 -0.07
N GLN A 101 5.29 11.83 -0.76
CA GLN A 101 4.57 13.09 -0.98
C GLN A 101 3.86 13.54 0.31
N PRO A 102 3.86 14.85 0.60
CA PRO A 102 3.20 15.37 1.80
C PRO A 102 1.66 15.29 1.63
N PRO A 103 0.93 14.57 2.52
CA PRO A 103 -0.52 14.53 2.47
C PRO A 103 -1.13 15.85 2.92
N LYS A 104 -2.09 16.36 2.15
CA LYS A 104 -2.90 17.54 2.51
C LYS A 104 -4.19 17.08 3.19
N PRO A 105 -4.53 17.64 4.37
CA PRO A 105 -5.80 17.35 5.01
C PRO A 105 -6.97 17.75 4.10
N ALA A 106 -7.95 16.86 3.96
CA ALA A 106 -9.23 17.22 3.36
C ALA A 106 -10.07 18.04 4.35
N ALA A 107 -10.98 18.87 3.82
CA ALA A 107 -11.94 19.57 4.65
C ALA A 107 -12.87 18.57 5.36
N ALA A 108 -13.19 18.85 6.63
CA ALA A 108 -14.15 18.08 7.41
C ALA A 108 -15.37 18.95 7.73
N ASP A 109 -16.55 18.35 7.72
CA ASP A 109 -17.77 18.98 8.23
C ASP A 109 -17.65 19.12 9.76
N GLU A 110 -17.46 20.36 10.22
CA GLU A 110 -17.22 20.68 11.64
C GLU A 110 -18.28 20.09 12.57
N ALA A 111 -19.55 20.05 12.12
CA ALA A 111 -20.65 19.51 12.91
C ALA A 111 -20.52 17.99 13.16
N LYS A 112 -19.75 17.28 12.33
CA LYS A 112 -19.54 15.83 12.42
C LYS A 112 -18.21 15.44 13.03
N VAL A 113 -17.25 16.36 13.16
CA VAL A 113 -15.89 16.05 13.65
C VAL A 113 -15.91 15.37 15.01
N ALA A 114 -16.70 15.88 15.96
CA ALA A 114 -16.77 15.31 17.30
C ALA A 114 -17.30 13.87 17.31
N LEU A 115 -18.36 13.59 16.54
CA LEU A 115 -18.92 12.24 16.40
C LEU A 115 -17.95 11.31 15.67
N GLY A 116 -17.33 11.77 14.59
CA GLY A 116 -16.32 10.99 13.86
C GLY A 116 -15.14 10.62 14.76
N GLN A 117 -14.66 11.55 15.59
CA GLN A 117 -13.57 11.31 16.52
C GLN A 117 -13.93 10.30 17.61
N SER A 118 -15.15 10.35 18.15
CA SER A 118 -15.59 9.40 19.18
C SER A 118 -15.66 7.98 18.63
N ILE A 119 -16.20 7.80 17.42
CA ILE A 119 -16.23 6.51 16.72
C ILE A 119 -14.81 6.04 16.38
N TYR A 120 -13.96 6.92 15.86
CA TYR A 120 -12.60 6.56 15.47
C TYR A 120 -11.77 6.02 16.63
N ARG A 121 -11.90 6.65 17.81
CA ARG A 121 -11.10 6.33 19.00
C ARG A 121 -11.76 5.29 19.90
N GLY A 122 -13.09 5.21 19.92
CA GLY A 122 -13.85 4.37 20.86
C GLY A 122 -14.60 3.20 20.22
N GLY A 123 -14.78 3.21 18.89
CA GLY A 123 -15.64 2.25 18.21
C GLY A 123 -17.13 2.49 18.48
N ILE A 124 -17.96 1.51 18.15
CA ILE A 124 -19.39 1.50 18.43
C ILE A 124 -19.71 0.18 19.13
N THR A 125 -19.52 0.14 20.45
CA THR A 125 -19.64 -1.07 21.27
C THR A 125 -21.01 -1.73 21.17
N ALA A 126 -22.08 -0.94 21.15
CA ALA A 126 -23.45 -1.42 20.97
C ALA A 126 -23.67 -2.15 19.64
N ALA A 127 -22.86 -1.83 18.61
CA ALA A 127 -22.88 -2.49 17.30
C ALA A 127 -21.74 -3.51 17.14
N GLY A 128 -20.95 -3.78 18.18
CA GLY A 128 -19.79 -4.67 18.11
C GLY A 128 -18.64 -4.16 17.23
N ILE A 129 -18.59 -2.86 16.91
CA ILE A 129 -17.57 -2.28 16.04
C ILE A 129 -16.40 -1.80 16.89
N PRO A 130 -15.17 -2.33 16.70
CA PRO A 130 -14.00 -1.88 17.43
C PRO A 130 -13.56 -0.47 16.98
N ALA A 131 -12.74 0.20 17.81
CA ALA A 131 -12.16 1.48 17.46
C ALA A 131 -11.28 1.37 16.21
N CYS A 132 -11.48 2.26 15.23
CA CYS A 132 -10.68 2.32 14.01
C CYS A 132 -9.19 2.54 14.31
N ALA A 133 -8.90 3.35 15.33
CA ALA A 133 -7.55 3.68 15.78
C ALA A 133 -6.73 2.45 16.23
N SER A 134 -7.38 1.34 16.58
CA SER A 134 -6.69 0.10 16.98
C SER A 134 -5.84 -0.50 15.85
N CYS A 135 -6.24 -0.30 14.60
CA CYS A 135 -5.52 -0.78 13.42
C CYS A 135 -4.97 0.36 12.55
N HIS A 136 -5.67 1.50 12.44
CA HIS A 136 -5.27 2.62 11.59
C HIS A 136 -4.40 3.68 12.30
N GLY A 137 -3.99 3.39 13.54
CA GLY A 137 -3.20 4.26 14.39
C GLY A 137 -4.00 5.39 15.03
N PRO A 138 -3.48 6.07 16.06
CA PRO A 138 -4.23 7.11 16.79
C PRO A 138 -4.50 8.39 15.98
N ALA A 139 -3.76 8.58 14.88
CA ALA A 139 -3.83 9.75 14.01
C ALA A 139 -4.14 9.41 12.54
N GLY A 140 -4.62 8.19 12.24
CA GLY A 140 -4.97 7.80 10.87
C GLY A 140 -3.79 7.62 9.93
N ARG A 141 -2.57 7.47 10.46
CA ARG A 141 -1.35 7.29 9.65
C ARG A 141 -1.08 5.84 9.26
N GLY A 142 -2.04 4.95 9.53
CA GLY A 142 -1.91 3.52 9.25
C GLY A 142 -1.06 2.79 10.29
N ASN A 143 -0.68 1.56 9.96
CA ASN A 143 0.14 0.70 10.80
C ASN A 143 1.51 0.51 10.12
N PRO A 144 2.61 1.06 10.66
CA PRO A 144 3.95 0.90 10.09
C PRO A 144 4.39 -0.56 9.97
N ALA A 145 3.89 -1.45 10.83
CA ALA A 145 4.20 -2.88 10.75
C ALA A 145 3.50 -3.58 9.55
N ALA A 146 2.46 -2.97 9.01
CA ALA A 146 1.74 -3.43 7.81
C ALA A 146 2.09 -2.62 6.55
N ALA A 147 2.87 -1.53 6.69
CA ALA A 147 3.24 -0.59 5.62
C ALA A 147 4.64 -0.83 5.08
#